data_AF-A0A151EKU2-F1
#
_entry.id   AF-A0A151EKU2-F1
#
_cell.length_a   1.000
_cell.length_b   1.000
_cell.length_c   1.000
_cell.angle_alpha   90.00
_cell.angle_beta   90.00
_cell.angle_gamma   90.00
#
_symmetry.space_group_name_H-M   'P 1'
#
loop_
_entity.id
_entity.type
_entity.pdbx_description
1 polymer ?
#
loop_
_entity_poly.entity_id
_entity_poly.type
_entity_poly.pdbx_seq_one_letter_code
_entity_poly.pdbx_strand_id
1 'polypeptide(L)'
;MTKIYLIDTNIWLEVLLEQEKKVESYKFLKTTNSQLLHITDFSLYSIGIILTRLKKLDALNRFVGDIVIESGVNTARLTPEDIKNHRN
;
A
#
# COMPACT_ATOMS: atom_id res chain seq x y z
N MET A 1 -10.67 20.93 1.99
CA MET A 1 -9.42 20.14 2.13
C MET A 1 -9.70 18.74 1.63
N THR A 2 -9.03 18.28 0.59
CA THR A 2 -9.04 16.86 0.19
C THR A 2 -8.21 16.08 1.20
N LYS A 3 -8.79 15.02 1.78
CA LYS A 3 -8.12 14.21 2.81
C LYS A 3 -7.22 13.18 2.12
N ILE A 4 -5.95 13.12 2.53
CA ILE A 4 -4.98 12.11 2.11
C ILE A 4 -5.05 10.93 3.08
N TYR A 5 -4.95 9.72 2.55
CA TYR A 5 -4.93 8.48 3.33
C TYR A 5 -3.59 7.76 3.12
N LEU A 6 -2.80 7.65 4.19
CA LEU A 6 -1.66 6.73 4.22
C LEU A 6 -2.17 5.35 4.60
N ILE A 7 -2.08 4.40 3.68
CA ILE A 7 -2.68 3.07 3.81
C ILE A 7 -1.71 2.13 4.50
N ASP A 8 -2.17 1.57 5.62
CA ASP A 8 -1.43 0.57 6.38
C ASP A 8 -1.24 -0.72 5.57
N THR A 9 -0.13 -1.40 5.82
CA THR A 9 0.22 -2.70 5.24
C THR A 9 -0.92 -3.71 5.34
N ASN A 10 -1.62 -3.76 6.47
CA ASN A 10 -2.67 -4.75 6.72
C ASN A 10 -3.87 -4.58 5.77
N ILE A 11 -4.25 -3.35 5.43
CA ILE A 11 -5.37 -3.09 4.51
C ILE A 11 -5.08 -3.69 3.12
N TRP A 12 -3.83 -3.59 2.66
CA TRP A 12 -3.40 -4.24 1.42
C TRP A 12 -3.45 -5.76 1.53
N LEU A 13 -2.94 -6.31 2.64
CA LEU A 13 -2.90 -7.75 2.86
C LEU A 13 -4.30 -8.37 3.01
N GLU A 14 -5.27 -7.65 3.56
CA GLU A 14 -6.68 -8.11 3.61
C GLU A 14 -7.18 -8.50 2.21
N VAL A 15 -6.88 -7.67 1.21
CA VAL A 15 -7.28 -7.91 -0.19
C VAL A 15 -6.36 -8.93 -0.87
N LEU A 16 -5.04 -8.77 -0.76
CA LEU A 16 -4.06 -9.60 -1.48
C LEU A 16 -4.05 -11.06 -1.02
N LEU A 17 -4.40 -11.32 0.25
CA LEU A 17 -4.42 -12.64 0.85
C LEU A 17 -5.83 -13.18 1.09
N GLU A 18 -6.86 -12.43 0.69
CA GLU A 18 -8.26 -12.78 0.88
C GLU A 18 -8.65 -13.08 2.34
N GLN A 19 -8.20 -12.22 3.26
CA GLN A 19 -8.48 -12.37 4.69
C GLN A 19 -9.91 -11.91 5.04
N GLU A 20 -10.24 -11.97 6.33
CA GLU A 20 -11.60 -11.77 6.85
C GLU A 20 -12.23 -10.45 6.40
N LYS A 21 -11.48 -9.35 6.39
CA LYS A 21 -11.96 -8.00 6.06
C LYS A 21 -11.66 -7.60 4.62
N LYS A 22 -11.46 -8.58 3.72
CA LYS A 22 -11.16 -8.31 2.31
C LYS A 22 -12.22 -7.46 1.64
N VAL A 23 -13.50 -7.68 1.94
CA VAL A 23 -14.62 -6.98 1.30
C VAL A 23 -14.64 -5.50 1.69
N GLU A 24 -14.41 -5.21 2.97
CA GLU A 24 -14.40 -3.85 3.52
C GLU A 24 -13.19 -3.08 3.02
N SER A 25 -12.02 -3.72 3.06
CA SER A 25 -10.75 -3.15 2.58
C SER A 25 -10.80 -2.90 1.07
N TYR A 26 -11.28 -3.86 0.30
CA TYR A 26 -11.46 -3.72 -1.15
C TYR A 26 -12.43 -2.59 -1.49
N LYS A 27 -13.59 -2.53 -0.80
CA LYS A 27 -14.56 -1.46 -1.01
C LYS A 27 -13.93 -0.09 -0.76
N PHE A 28 -13.24 0.09 0.36
CA PHE A 28 -12.54 1.33 0.69
C PHE A 28 -11.51 1.71 -0.39
N LEU A 29 -10.63 0.79 -0.76
CA LEU A 29 -9.60 1.02 -1.78
C LEU A 29 -10.20 1.33 -3.16
N LYS A 30 -11.32 0.67 -3.52
CA LYS A 30 -11.96 0.85 -4.82
C LYS A 30 -12.77 2.14 -4.94
N THR A 31 -13.38 2.61 -3.85
CA THR A 31 -14.21 3.83 -3.85
C THR A 31 -13.43 5.11 -3.57
N THR A 32 -12.20 4.99 -3.09
CA THR A 32 -11.34 6.15 -2.84
C THR A 32 -10.56 6.49 -4.10
N ASN A 33 -10.49 7.79 -4.45
CA ASN A 33 -9.64 8.24 -5.54
C ASN A 33 -8.18 7.82 -5.24
N SER A 34 -7.56 7.08 -6.15
CA SER A 34 -6.22 6.52 -5.97
C SER A 34 -5.15 7.59 -5.72
N GLN A 35 -5.33 8.80 -6.27
CA GLN A 35 -4.42 9.93 -6.01
C GLN A 35 -4.43 10.41 -4.56
N LEU A 36 -5.45 10.05 -3.77
CA LEU A 36 -5.55 10.33 -2.34
C LEU A 36 -4.98 9.20 -1.48
N LEU A 37 -4.67 8.05 -2.09
CA LEU A 37 -4.10 6.89 -1.43
C LEU A 37 -2.58 6.96 -1.50
N HIS A 38 -1.93 6.80 -0.36
CA HIS A 38 -0.49 6.73 -0.23
C HIS A 38 -0.09 5.39 0.37
N ILE A 39 1.03 4.85 -0.07
CA ILE A 39 1.72 3.72 0.57
C ILE A 39 3.14 4.14 0.88
N THR A 40 3.73 3.67 1.98
CA THR A 40 5.16 3.89 2.21
C THR A 40 6.00 2.89 1.42
N ASP A 41 7.22 3.28 1.02
CA ASP A 41 8.20 2.36 0.46
C ASP A 41 8.53 1.20 1.43
N PHE A 42 8.52 1.47 2.73
CA PHE A 42 8.63 0.46 3.78
C PHE A 42 7.47 -0.56 3.76
N SER A 43 6.22 -0.10 3.63
CA SER A 43 5.06 -0.98 3.49
C SER A 43 5.12 -1.79 2.20
N LEU A 44 5.50 -1.17 1.08
CA LEU A 44 5.71 -1.85 -0.21
C LEU A 44 6.73 -2.98 -0.08
N TYR A 45 7.89 -2.70 0.52
CA TYR A 45 8.93 -3.69 0.77
C TYR A 45 8.44 -4.83 1.68
N SER A 46 7.71 -4.48 2.75
CA SER A 46 7.15 -5.45 3.70
C SER A 46 6.15 -6.40 3.02
N ILE A 47 5.25 -5.89 2.19
CA ILE A 47 4.31 -6.71 1.39
C ILE A 47 5.08 -7.62 0.44
N GLY A 48 6.12 -7.10 -0.23
CA GLY A 48 6.99 -7.88 -1.11
C GLY A 48 7.60 -9.10 -0.42
N ILE A 49 8.16 -8.90 0.79
CA ILE A 49 8.70 -9.99 1.61
C ILE A 49 7.61 -11.00 1.97
N ILE A 50 6.45 -10.53 2.44
CA ILE A 50 5.35 -11.40 2.89
C ILE A 50 4.86 -12.29 1.73
N LEU A 51 4.57 -11.70 0.57
CA LEU A 51 4.07 -12.44 -0.59
C LEU A 51 5.11 -13.41 -1.15
N THR A 52 6.40 -13.03 -1.15
CA THR A 52 7.50 -13.91 -1.56
C THR A 52 7.60 -15.12 -0.63
N ARG A 53 7.57 -14.90 0.70
CA ARG A 53 7.62 -15.98 1.70
C ARG A 53 6.42 -16.93 1.61
N LEU A 54 5.25 -16.40 1.26
CA LEU A 54 4.03 -17.19 1.03
C LEU A 54 3.97 -17.83 -0.37
N LYS A 55 5.01 -17.67 -1.20
CA LYS A 55 5.07 -18.14 -2.59
C LYS A 55 3.92 -17.63 -3.47
N LYS A 56 3.38 -16.45 -3.17
CA LYS A 56 2.29 -15.79 -3.91
C LYS A 56 2.84 -14.77 -4.92
N LEU A 57 3.71 -15.23 -5.82
CA LEU A 57 4.37 -14.35 -6.79
C LEU A 57 3.39 -13.69 -7.77
N ASP A 58 2.31 -14.36 -8.15
CA ASP A 58 1.27 -13.76 -9.01
C ASP A 58 0.54 -12.61 -8.32
N ALA A 59 0.28 -12.74 -7.01
CA ALA A 59 -0.31 -11.65 -6.22
C ALA A 59 0.66 -10.47 -6.10
N LEU A 60 1.97 -10.75 -5.96
CA LEU A 60 3.00 -9.72 -5.91
C LEU A 60 3.11 -8.97 -7.25
N ASN A 61 3.13 -9.68 -8.37
CA ASN A 61 3.21 -9.08 -9.69
C ASN A 61 2.02 -8.16 -9.98
N ARG A 62 0.78 -8.61 -9.67
CA ARG A 62 -0.42 -7.76 -9.79
C ARG A 62 -0.39 -6.57 -8.84
N PHE A 63 0.10 -6.75 -7.62
CA PHE A 63 0.21 -5.64 -6.68
C PHE A 63 1.18 -4.56 -7.18
N VAL A 64 2.36 -4.96 -7.67
CA VAL A 64 3.34 -3.99 -8.18
C VAL A 64 2.89 -3.36 -9.49
N GLY A 65 2.40 -4.15 -10.45
CA GLY A 65 1.91 -3.65 -11.74
C GLY A 65 0.66 -2.80 -11.57
N ASP A 66 -0.45 -3.44 -11.24
CA ASP A 66 -1.78 -2.84 -11.29
C ASP A 66 -1.93 -1.72 -10.25
N ILE A 67 -1.40 -1.91 -9.03
CA ILE A 67 -1.63 -0.99 -7.91
C ILE A 67 -0.53 0.06 -7.79
N VAL A 68 0.75 -0.34 -7.79
CA VAL A 68 1.83 0.64 -7.54
C VAL A 68 2.20 1.43 -8.79
N ILE A 69 2.24 0.77 -9.95
CA ILE A 69 2.67 1.41 -11.20
C ILE A 69 1.49 2.04 -11.95
N GLU A 70 0.37 1.33 -12.09
CA GLU A 70 -0.71 1.74 -12.98
C GLU A 70 -1.83 2.53 -12.29
N SER A 71 -2.12 2.29 -11.00
CA SER A 71 -3.33 2.87 -10.37
C SER A 71 -3.20 4.33 -9.95
N GLY A 72 -1.99 4.91 -9.90
CA GLY A 72 -1.76 6.28 -9.43
C GLY A 72 -1.76 6.45 -7.91
N VAL A 73 -1.62 5.35 -7.15
CA VAL A 73 -1.31 5.39 -5.70
C VAL A 73 0.07 6.01 -5.51
N ASN A 74 0.16 6.98 -4.60
CA ASN A 74 1.42 7.67 -4.33
C ASN A 74 2.32 6.84 -3.42
N THR A 75 3.62 6.76 -3.73
CA THR A 75 4.60 6.16 -2.82
C THR A 75 5.27 7.24 -1.99
N ALA A 76 5.07 7.21 -0.68
CA ALA A 76 5.76 8.06 0.29
C ALA A 76 7.07 7.39 0.71
N ARG A 77 8.15 8.19 0.75
CA ARG A 77 9.46 7.76 1.20
C ARG A 77 9.95 8.72 2.27
N LEU A 78 10.53 8.16 3.33
CA LEU A 78 11.22 8.93 4.36
C LEU A 78 12.71 8.67 4.24
N THR A 79 13.48 9.73 4.01
CA THR A 79 14.92 9.68 4.12
C THR A 79 15.34 9.83 5.59
N PRO A 80 16.55 9.38 5.97
CA PRO A 80 17.10 9.68 7.29
C PRO A 80 17.13 11.18 7.60
N GLU A 81 17.36 12.01 6.59
CA GLU A 81 17.31 13.47 6.67
C GLU A 81 15.91 13.96 7.00
N ASP A 82 14.87 13.43 6.35
CA ASP A 82 13.48 13.78 6.67
C ASP A 82 13.20 13.52 8.15
N ILE A 83 13.56 12.34 8.65
CA ILE A 83 13.37 11.95 10.06
C ILE A 83 14.11 12.90 11.00
N LYS A 84 15.36 13.25 10.67
CA LYS A 84 16.18 14.16 11.48
C LYS A 84 15.67 15.61 11.44
N ASN A 85 15.05 16.03 10.34
CA ASN A 85 14.58 17.39 10.11
C ASN A 85 13.11 17.61 10.52
N HIS A 86 12.41 16.59 11.05
CA HIS A 86 11.10 16.78 11.70
C HIS A 86 11.25 17.63 12.96
N ARG A 87 11.20 18.96 12.81
CA ARG A 87 10.96 19.91 13.90
C ARG A 87 9.46 20.02 14.10
N ASN A 88 9.00 19.64 15.29
CA ASN A 88 7.63 19.87 15.75
C ASN A 88 7.28 21.36 15.72
#